data_AF-A0A2G6QWN4-F1
#
_entry.id   AF-A0A2G6QWN4-F1
#
_cell.length_a   1.000
_cell.length_b   1.000
_cell.length_c   1.000
_cell.angle_alpha   90.00
_cell.angle_beta   90.00
_cell.angle_gamma   90.00
#
_symmetry.space_group_name_H-M   'P 1'
#
loop_
_entity.id
_entity.type
_entity.pdbx_description
1 polymer ?
#
loop_
_entity_poly.entity_id
_entity_poly.type
_entity_poly.pdbx_seq_one_letter_code
_entity_poly.pdbx_strand_id
1 'polypeptide(L)'
;MKNTHKKVLGLDLGTNSIGWALVNQATEPNEKSEIIKLGVRVNPLTVDEKTNFEAGRPLSTNVDRTLKRGARRNLQRYKLRRKELIEILIKNGFITDKTPLTEIGKGTTHQTLELRAKSAREKVELEDLARIFLAINKKRGYKSSRKAQNEDEGQAIDGMAVAKELYEKDLTVGQYVFKLLESGKKHIPDFYHSDLQDEFDKVWNFQKQFYSDILDDDLYKELQGKNKKQTWAICKEPFNIVGIKIKENGKELKGADLKKKNYELRSKGISEKLDLEYLAIVLQEINNNLKQSSGYLGTISDRSKELYFNQETVGENLWKQIVQNPHTSLKNQVFYRQDYLDEFEQIWETQAQYHKKLTNELK
;
A
#
# COMPACT_ATOMS: atom_id res chain seq x y z
N MET A 1 54.59 53.66 -12.87
CA MET A 1 53.31 54.29 -13.26
C MET A 1 52.22 53.73 -12.35
N LYS A 2 51.51 54.59 -11.61
CA LYS A 2 50.33 54.16 -10.84
C LYS A 2 49.24 53.79 -11.86
N ASN A 3 48.75 52.56 -11.80
CA ASN A 3 47.71 52.10 -12.70
C ASN A 3 46.41 52.84 -12.33
N THR A 4 45.91 53.72 -13.21
CA THR A 4 44.77 54.61 -12.96
C THR A 4 43.42 53.92 -13.14
N HIS A 5 43.40 52.79 -13.83
CA HIS A 5 42.17 52.04 -14.08
C HIS A 5 41.66 51.25 -12.87
N LYS A 6 40.34 51.27 -12.66
CA LYS A 6 39.69 50.40 -11.66
C LYS A 6 39.47 49.00 -12.26
N LYS A 7 40.04 47.97 -11.63
CA LYS A 7 39.83 46.57 -12.03
C LYS A 7 38.50 46.03 -11.51
N VAL A 8 37.67 45.52 -12.41
CA VAL A 8 36.36 44.94 -12.12
C VAL A 8 36.30 43.51 -12.67
N LEU A 9 35.84 42.57 -11.84
CA LEU A 9 35.55 41.19 -12.24
C LEU A 9 34.03 41.01 -12.30
N GLY A 10 33.48 40.81 -13.50
CA GLY A 10 32.11 40.37 -13.70
C GLY A 10 32.04 38.84 -13.69
N LEU A 11 31.08 38.28 -12.96
CA LEU A 11 30.79 36.84 -12.94
C LEU A 11 29.33 36.63 -13.36
N ASP A 12 29.14 35.77 -14.36
CA ASP A 12 27.84 35.26 -14.79
C ASP A 12 27.73 33.79 -14.36
N LEU A 13 26.96 33.54 -13.29
CA LEU A 13 26.85 32.22 -12.64
C LEU A 13 25.66 31.45 -13.21
N GLY A 14 25.91 30.70 -14.28
CA GLY A 14 24.97 29.73 -14.84
C GLY A 14 25.08 28.35 -14.21
N THR A 15 24.08 27.50 -14.47
CA THR A 15 24.00 26.12 -13.97
C THR A 15 25.10 25.22 -14.55
N ASN A 16 25.43 25.42 -15.83
CA ASN A 16 26.40 24.62 -16.58
C ASN A 16 27.66 25.41 -16.97
N SER A 17 27.74 26.68 -16.61
CA SER A 17 28.85 27.53 -16.99
C SER A 17 28.99 28.74 -16.09
N ILE A 18 30.24 29.10 -15.81
CA ILE A 18 30.59 30.35 -15.15
C ILE A 18 31.29 31.22 -16.18
N GLY A 19 30.58 32.24 -16.67
CA GLY A 19 31.16 33.29 -17.48
C GLY A 19 31.92 34.27 -16.59
N TRP A 20 33.09 34.73 -17.02
CA TRP A 20 33.83 35.75 -16.30
C TRP A 20 34.49 36.74 -17.26
N ALA A 21 34.52 38.00 -16.85
CA ALA A 21 35.21 39.06 -17.56
C ALA A 21 35.95 39.95 -16.57
N LEU A 22 37.24 40.15 -16.82
CA LEU A 22 38.08 41.09 -16.11
C LEU A 22 38.25 42.35 -16.97
N VAL A 23 37.82 43.49 -16.43
CA VAL A 23 37.76 44.76 -17.14
C VAL A 23 38.52 45.82 -16.36
N ASN A 24 39.27 46.65 -17.08
CA ASN A 24 39.78 47.92 -16.57
C ASN A 24 38.73 48.99 -16.90
N GLN A 25 38.03 49.48 -15.89
CA GLN A 25 37.02 50.52 -16.02
C GLN A 25 37.71 51.89 -15.98
N ALA A 26 37.37 52.74 -16.95
CA ALA A 26 37.79 54.13 -16.98
C ALA A 26 37.21 54.89 -15.78
N THR A 27 38.05 55.72 -15.16
CA THR A 27 37.73 56.56 -14.01
C THR A 27 37.73 58.05 -14.36
N GLU A 28 38.42 58.42 -15.44
CA GLU A 28 38.54 59.80 -15.95
C GLU A 28 37.88 59.98 -17.33
N PRO A 29 37.40 61.19 -17.71
CA PRO A 29 36.67 61.43 -18.97
C PRO A 29 37.46 61.12 -20.25
N ASN A 30 38.79 61.20 -20.18
CA ASN A 30 39.70 60.93 -21.30
C ASN A 30 40.22 59.47 -21.31
N GLU A 31 39.81 58.66 -20.34
CA GLU A 31 40.22 57.26 -20.20
C GLU A 31 39.18 56.35 -20.86
N LYS A 32 39.62 55.30 -21.57
CA LYS A 32 38.73 54.31 -22.19
C LYS A 32 38.72 53.04 -21.34
N SER A 33 37.53 52.45 -21.18
CA SER A 33 37.42 51.13 -20.54
C SER A 33 37.92 50.05 -21.50
N GLU A 34 38.62 49.05 -20.97
CA GLU A 34 39.15 47.93 -21.75
C GLU A 34 38.85 46.59 -21.10
N ILE A 35 38.57 45.57 -21.92
CA ILE A 35 38.44 44.19 -21.46
C ILE A 35 39.85 43.59 -21.42
N ILE A 36 40.34 43.26 -20.22
CA ILE A 36 41.65 42.62 -20.04
C ILE A 36 41.57 41.17 -20.51
N LYS A 37 40.54 40.45 -20.04
CA LYS A 37 40.37 39.03 -20.33
C LYS A 37 38.94 38.62 -20.10
N LEU A 38 38.48 37.67 -20.89
CA LEU A 38 37.20 37.02 -20.69
C LEU A 38 37.38 35.51 -20.86
N GLY A 39 36.48 34.75 -20.28
CA GLY A 39 36.46 33.31 -20.42
C GLY A 39 35.17 32.71 -19.88
N VAL A 40 34.97 31.43 -20.20
CA VAL A 40 33.86 30.65 -19.67
C VAL A 40 34.42 29.36 -19.11
N ARG A 41 34.12 29.06 -17.85
CA ARG A 41 34.34 27.74 -17.27
C ARG A 41 33.06 26.93 -17.48
N VAL A 42 33.11 25.96 -18.38
CA VAL A 42 32.00 25.00 -18.53
C VAL A 42 32.07 23.99 -17.39
N ASN A 43 30.97 23.82 -16.66
CA ASN A 43 30.78 22.75 -15.71
C ASN A 43 29.88 21.69 -16.36
N PRO A 44 30.42 20.52 -16.74
CA PRO A 44 29.65 19.53 -17.47
C PRO A 44 28.61 18.91 -16.53
N LEU A 45 27.38 19.43 -16.55
CA LEU A 45 26.22 18.74 -16.02
C LEU A 45 25.62 17.89 -17.14
N THR A 46 25.18 16.69 -16.77
CA THR A 46 24.32 15.87 -17.62
C THR A 46 23.00 16.58 -17.89
N VAL A 47 22.30 16.19 -18.97
CA VAL A 47 20.99 16.76 -19.32
C VAL A 47 20.01 16.61 -18.15
N ASP A 48 20.04 15.45 -17.47
CA ASP A 48 19.18 15.17 -16.33
C ASP A 48 19.51 16.04 -15.10
N GLU A 49 20.79 16.30 -14.82
CA GLU A 49 21.20 17.19 -13.73
C GLU A 49 20.77 18.63 -14.00
N LYS A 50 20.88 19.11 -15.25
CA LYS A 50 20.45 20.44 -15.67
C LYS A 50 18.93 20.60 -15.52
N THR A 51 18.15 19.66 -16.08
CA THR A 51 16.69 19.69 -16.03
C THR A 51 16.16 19.60 -14.59
N ASN A 52 16.78 18.77 -13.74
CA ASN A 52 16.38 18.66 -12.34
C ASN A 52 16.71 19.92 -11.54
N PHE A 53 17.86 20.55 -11.80
CA PHE A 53 18.25 21.81 -11.16
C PHE A 53 17.30 22.96 -11.56
N GLU A 54 17.02 23.12 -12.86
CA GLU A 54 16.10 24.16 -13.38
C GLU A 54 14.66 23.97 -12.87
N ALA A 55 14.23 22.73 -12.68
CA ALA A 55 12.93 22.40 -12.10
C ALA A 55 12.87 22.57 -10.57
N GLY A 56 13.94 23.04 -9.92
CA GLY A 56 14.03 23.18 -8.46
C GLY A 56 13.91 21.86 -7.70
N ARG A 57 14.12 20.72 -8.37
CA ARG A 57 14.00 19.40 -7.76
C ARG A 57 15.29 19.09 -6.99
N PRO A 58 15.24 18.74 -5.69
CA PRO A 58 16.41 18.38 -4.89
C PRO A 58 16.92 16.96 -5.22
N LEU A 59 16.80 16.53 -6.49
CA LEU A 59 17.20 15.21 -6.95
C LEU A 59 18.73 15.10 -6.88
N SER A 60 19.23 14.68 -5.72
CA SER A 60 20.65 14.52 -5.53
C SER A 60 21.14 13.38 -6.43
N THR A 61 22.26 13.58 -7.11
CA THR A 61 23.04 12.55 -7.83
C THR A 61 23.33 11.31 -6.98
N ASN A 62 23.16 11.40 -5.66
CA ASN A 62 23.35 10.32 -4.69
C ASN A 62 22.12 9.43 -4.46
N VAL A 63 20.94 9.76 -4.97
CA VAL A 63 19.72 8.95 -4.77
C VAL A 63 19.92 7.55 -5.34
N ASP A 64 20.34 7.44 -6.61
CA ASP A 64 20.58 6.15 -7.25
C ASP A 64 21.67 5.35 -6.56
N ARG A 65 22.78 6.01 -6.18
CA ARG A 65 23.84 5.38 -5.39
C ARG A 65 23.30 4.82 -4.07
N THR A 66 22.41 5.56 -3.41
CA THR A 66 21.78 5.16 -2.16
C THR A 66 20.80 4.00 -2.36
N LEU A 67 19.97 4.04 -3.39
CA LEU A 67 19.05 2.94 -3.77
C LEU A 67 19.82 1.65 -4.06
N LYS A 68 20.85 1.71 -4.91
CA LYS A 68 21.68 0.53 -5.24
C LYS A 68 22.43 0.01 -4.01
N ARG A 69 22.93 0.89 -3.13
CA ARG A 69 23.55 0.50 -1.85
C ARG A 69 22.54 -0.21 -0.94
N GLY A 70 21.31 0.27 -0.86
CA GLY A 70 20.23 -0.36 -0.11
C GLY A 70 19.92 -1.77 -0.62
N ALA A 71 19.76 -1.93 -1.93
CA ALA A 71 19.52 -3.23 -2.57
C ALA A 71 20.63 -4.25 -2.27
N ARG A 72 21.91 -3.84 -2.38
CA ARG A 72 23.06 -4.71 -2.05
C ARG A 72 23.06 -5.15 -0.59
N ARG A 73 22.80 -4.24 0.35
CA ARG A 73 22.71 -4.57 1.78
C ARG A 73 21.58 -5.54 2.07
N ASN A 74 20.41 -5.35 1.44
CA ASN A 74 19.27 -6.24 1.60
C ASN A 74 19.58 -7.65 1.07
N LEU A 75 20.22 -7.76 -0.09
CA LEU A 75 20.69 -9.03 -0.64
C LEU A 75 21.69 -9.72 0.29
N GLN A 76 22.68 -9.00 0.81
CA GLN A 76 23.67 -9.56 1.73
C GLN A 76 23.01 -10.07 3.02
N ARG A 77 22.09 -9.31 3.60
CA ARG A 77 21.33 -9.73 4.79
C ARG A 77 20.43 -10.94 4.51
N TYR A 78 19.88 -11.06 3.30
CA TYR A 78 19.13 -12.24 2.90
C TYR A 78 20.04 -13.48 2.84
N LYS A 79 21.22 -13.37 2.21
CA LYS A 79 22.20 -14.47 2.15
C LYS A 79 22.65 -14.93 3.54
N LEU A 80 22.98 -13.99 4.42
CA LEU A 80 23.39 -14.30 5.81
C LEU A 80 22.29 -15.02 6.58
N ARG A 81 21.05 -14.51 6.57
CA ARG A 81 19.94 -15.19 7.25
C ARG A 81 19.66 -16.59 6.72
N ARG A 82 19.80 -16.79 5.41
CA ARG A 82 19.58 -18.10 4.79
C ARG A 82 20.69 -19.07 5.16
N LYS A 83 21.94 -18.61 5.17
CA LYS A 83 23.09 -19.39 5.61
C LYS A 83 22.91 -19.86 7.06
N GLU A 84 22.59 -18.94 7.97
CA GLU A 84 22.35 -19.26 9.38
C GLU A 84 21.27 -20.33 9.56
N LEU A 85 20.13 -20.18 8.87
CA LEU A 85 19.04 -21.17 8.94
C LEU A 85 19.49 -22.55 8.44
N ILE A 86 20.26 -22.61 7.34
CA ILE A 86 20.78 -23.88 6.82
C ILE A 86 21.72 -24.54 7.84
N GLU A 87 22.61 -23.78 8.46
CA GLU A 87 23.54 -24.29 9.49
C GLU A 87 22.79 -24.85 10.70
N ILE A 88 21.75 -24.17 11.17
CA ILE A 88 20.87 -24.66 12.24
C ILE A 88 20.18 -25.97 11.83
N LEU A 89 19.63 -26.05 10.62
CA LEU A 89 18.92 -27.23 10.14
C LEU A 89 19.85 -28.45 9.97
N ILE A 90 21.09 -28.24 9.51
CA ILE A 90 22.11 -29.30 9.42
C ILE A 90 22.53 -29.77 10.81
N LYS A 91 22.85 -28.84 11.72
CA LYS A 91 23.30 -29.16 13.08
C LYS A 91 22.28 -30.00 13.85
N ASN A 92 20.99 -29.77 13.61
CA ASN A 92 19.89 -30.51 14.25
C ASN A 92 19.44 -31.74 13.42
N GLY A 93 20.10 -32.02 12.31
CA GLY A 93 19.84 -33.19 11.46
C GLY A 93 18.45 -33.19 10.84
N PHE A 94 17.94 -32.02 10.45
CA PHE A 94 16.76 -31.93 9.58
C PHE A 94 17.14 -32.25 8.13
N ILE A 95 18.35 -31.84 7.75
CA ILE A 95 18.93 -32.02 6.42
C ILE A 95 20.42 -32.31 6.54
N THR A 96 21.02 -32.73 5.44
CA THR A 96 22.48 -32.86 5.24
C THR A 96 22.96 -31.90 4.16
N ASP A 97 24.28 -31.71 4.03
CA ASP A 97 24.88 -30.88 2.97
C ASP A 97 24.50 -31.31 1.54
N LYS A 98 24.08 -32.57 1.37
CA LYS A 98 23.66 -33.15 0.08
C LYS A 98 22.17 -33.03 -0.18
N THR A 99 21.38 -32.61 0.83
CA THR A 99 19.93 -32.59 0.72
C THR A 99 19.48 -31.49 -0.24
N PRO A 100 18.66 -31.80 -1.26
CA PRO A 100 18.07 -30.79 -2.12
C PRO A 100 17.22 -29.78 -1.36
N LEU A 101 17.57 -28.49 -1.47
CA LEU A 101 16.84 -27.37 -0.86
C LEU A 101 15.79 -26.74 -1.80
N THR A 102 15.52 -27.39 -2.92
CA THR A 102 14.58 -26.97 -3.96
C THR A 102 13.79 -28.17 -4.44
N GLU A 103 12.69 -27.90 -5.12
CA GLU A 103 11.92 -28.90 -5.86
C GLU A 103 12.81 -29.57 -6.93
N ILE A 104 12.77 -30.90 -7.01
CA ILE A 104 13.51 -31.69 -8.01
C ILE A 104 12.56 -32.70 -8.64
N GLY A 105 12.51 -32.72 -9.97
CA GLY A 105 11.79 -33.74 -10.72
C GLY A 105 10.73 -33.15 -11.66
N LYS A 106 9.96 -34.04 -12.29
CA LYS A 106 8.82 -33.67 -13.13
C LYS A 106 7.58 -33.52 -12.26
N GLY A 107 6.75 -32.52 -12.55
CA GLY A 107 5.48 -32.31 -11.85
C GLY A 107 5.61 -31.73 -10.43
N THR A 108 6.79 -31.20 -10.07
CA THR A 108 7.03 -30.62 -8.73
C THR A 108 6.65 -29.15 -8.62
N THR A 109 6.07 -28.56 -9.67
CA THR A 109 5.68 -27.16 -9.67
C THR A 109 4.71 -26.88 -8.53
N HIS A 110 5.05 -25.94 -7.65
CA HIS A 110 4.30 -25.56 -6.44
C HIS A 110 4.33 -26.57 -5.29
N GLN A 111 5.07 -27.67 -5.38
CA GLN A 111 5.16 -28.68 -4.33
C GLN A 111 5.58 -28.10 -2.97
N THR A 112 6.54 -27.16 -2.94
CA THR A 112 6.95 -26.51 -1.68
C THR A 112 5.82 -25.68 -1.07
N LEU A 113 4.96 -25.08 -1.91
CA LEU A 113 3.82 -24.30 -1.46
C LEU A 113 2.71 -25.20 -0.93
N GLU A 114 2.42 -26.30 -1.62
CA GLU A 114 1.51 -27.35 -1.15
C GLU A 114 1.96 -27.90 0.21
N LEU A 115 3.23 -28.31 0.33
CA LEU A 115 3.80 -28.83 1.57
C LEU A 115 3.75 -27.79 2.69
N ARG A 116 3.98 -26.50 2.37
CA ARG A 116 3.86 -25.40 3.34
C ARG A 116 2.43 -25.28 3.87
N ALA A 117 1.43 -25.31 3.00
CA ALA A 117 0.02 -25.32 3.42
C ALA A 117 -0.29 -26.56 4.26
N LYS A 118 0.10 -27.75 3.79
CA LYS A 118 -0.09 -29.03 4.49
C LYS A 118 0.53 -29.03 5.89
N SER A 119 1.73 -28.49 6.04
CA SER A 119 2.48 -28.52 7.30
C SER A 119 1.83 -27.74 8.45
N ALA A 120 0.87 -26.86 8.16
CA ALA A 120 0.09 -26.15 9.17
C ALA A 120 -0.96 -27.03 9.86
N ARG A 121 -1.32 -28.18 9.27
CA ARG A 121 -2.39 -29.08 9.75
C ARG A 121 -1.98 -30.54 9.88
N GLU A 122 -1.08 -31.00 9.01
CA GLU A 122 -0.69 -32.40 8.89
C GLU A 122 0.83 -32.57 9.01
N LYS A 123 1.27 -33.78 9.36
CA LYS A 123 2.69 -34.14 9.39
C LYS A 123 3.31 -33.98 8.00
N VAL A 124 4.49 -33.38 7.95
CA VAL A 124 5.41 -33.42 6.80
C VAL A 124 6.75 -34.00 7.22
N GLU A 125 7.56 -34.47 6.27
CA GLU A 125 8.89 -35.00 6.58
C GLU A 125 9.89 -33.88 6.92
N LEU A 126 10.94 -34.18 7.68
CA LEU A 126 11.89 -33.17 8.19
C LEU A 126 12.61 -32.40 7.07
N GLU A 127 12.93 -33.09 5.97
CA GLU A 127 13.56 -32.45 4.81
C GLU A 127 12.61 -31.45 4.13
N ASP A 128 11.32 -31.78 4.05
CA ASP A 128 10.30 -30.90 3.51
C ASP A 128 10.05 -29.70 4.44
N LEU A 129 10.03 -29.95 5.75
CA LEU A 129 9.93 -28.90 6.76
C LEU A 129 11.09 -27.89 6.66
N ALA A 130 12.30 -28.36 6.40
CA ALA A 130 13.44 -27.49 6.11
C ALA A 130 13.23 -26.63 4.86
N ARG A 131 12.68 -27.17 3.76
CA ARG A 131 12.33 -26.40 2.55
C ARG A 131 11.26 -25.35 2.85
N ILE A 132 10.28 -25.68 3.67
CA ILE A 132 9.20 -24.78 4.10
C ILE A 132 9.76 -23.60 4.89
N PHE A 133 10.58 -23.84 5.91
CA PHE A 133 11.23 -22.77 6.68
C PHE A 133 12.12 -21.89 5.80
N LEU A 134 12.81 -22.48 4.82
CA LEU A 134 13.59 -21.72 3.84
C LEU A 134 12.72 -20.88 2.90
N ALA A 135 11.49 -21.28 2.62
CA ALA A 135 10.51 -20.51 1.86
C ALA A 135 9.98 -19.31 2.66
N ILE A 136 9.63 -19.52 3.94
CA ILE A 136 9.20 -18.45 4.86
C ILE A 136 10.35 -17.44 5.08
N ASN A 137 11.58 -17.93 5.31
CA ASN A 137 12.77 -17.09 5.48
C ASN A 137 13.05 -16.16 4.26
N LYS A 138 12.74 -16.66 3.06
CA LYS A 138 12.84 -15.91 1.79
C LYS A 138 11.81 -14.79 1.71
N LYS A 139 10.61 -14.96 2.28
CA LYS A 139 9.48 -14.02 2.18
C LYS A 139 8.92 -13.65 3.56
N ARG A 140 9.74 -13.07 4.45
CA ARG A 140 9.39 -12.72 5.84
C ARG A 140 8.42 -11.53 6.09
N GLY A 141 7.57 -11.21 5.13
CA GLY A 141 6.56 -10.15 5.22
C GLY A 141 7.04 -8.69 5.37
N TYR A 142 6.10 -7.77 5.19
CA TYR A 142 6.28 -6.33 5.39
C TYR A 142 6.22 -5.99 6.88
N LYS A 143 7.15 -5.16 7.36
CA LYS A 143 7.12 -4.63 8.73
C LYS A 143 7.00 -3.12 8.64
N SER A 144 5.83 -2.61 9.04
CA SER A 144 5.58 -1.18 9.10
C SER A 144 6.54 -0.50 10.06
N SER A 145 7.12 0.61 9.60
CA SER A 145 7.89 1.54 10.42
C SER A 145 6.94 2.69 10.75
N ARG A 146 6.09 2.52 11.77
CA ARG A 146 4.90 3.36 12.10
C ARG A 146 5.11 4.88 12.26
N LYS A 147 6.30 5.42 11.97
CA LYS A 147 6.64 6.84 12.14
C LYS A 147 6.60 7.68 10.87
N ALA A 148 6.45 7.08 9.68
CA ALA A 148 6.38 7.83 8.42
C ALA A 148 5.01 7.66 7.77
N GLN A 149 4.15 8.67 7.89
CA GLN A 149 2.97 8.80 7.05
C GLN A 149 3.44 9.33 5.69
N ASN A 150 3.67 8.44 4.73
CA ASN A 150 3.84 8.82 3.32
C ASN A 150 2.48 8.72 2.64
N GLU A 151 2.02 9.80 1.99
CA GLU A 151 0.72 9.84 1.29
C GLU A 151 0.60 8.73 0.21
N ASP A 152 1.72 8.33 -0.40
CA ASP A 152 1.76 7.31 -1.46
C ASP A 152 1.59 5.86 -0.95
N GLU A 153 1.87 5.57 0.33
CA GLU A 153 1.77 4.20 0.87
C GLU A 153 0.36 3.85 1.40
N GLY A 154 -0.49 4.86 1.60
CA GLY A 154 -1.78 4.73 2.29
C GLY A 154 -1.62 4.56 3.81
N GLN A 155 -2.74 4.39 4.51
CA GLN A 155 -2.77 4.22 5.96
C GLN A 155 -2.91 2.72 6.32
N ALA A 156 -2.10 2.24 7.26
CA ALA A 156 -2.29 0.91 7.85
C ALA A 156 -3.52 0.94 8.77
N ILE A 157 -4.41 -0.04 8.64
CA ILE A 157 -5.67 -0.07 9.36
C ILE A 157 -5.51 -0.96 10.60
N ASP A 158 -5.47 -0.34 11.77
CA ASP A 158 -5.51 -1.04 13.07
C ASP A 158 -6.97 -1.20 13.52
N GLY A 159 -7.75 -1.88 12.67
CA GLY A 159 -9.21 -1.97 12.76
C GLY A 159 -9.75 -3.35 13.10
N MET A 160 -8.88 -4.32 13.44
CA MET A 160 -9.28 -5.73 13.55
C MET A 160 -10.40 -5.95 14.58
N ALA A 161 -10.38 -5.24 15.71
CA ALA A 161 -11.45 -5.32 16.70
C ALA A 161 -12.81 -4.85 16.14
N VAL A 162 -12.80 -3.78 15.34
CA VAL A 162 -13.98 -3.25 14.66
C VAL A 162 -14.45 -4.23 13.60
N ALA A 163 -13.54 -4.78 12.78
CA ALA A 163 -13.89 -5.78 11.77
C ALA A 163 -14.55 -7.02 12.37
N LYS A 164 -14.06 -7.50 13.53
CA LYS A 164 -14.72 -8.60 14.28
C LYS A 164 -16.13 -8.23 14.69
N GLU A 165 -16.31 -7.03 15.24
CA GLU A 165 -17.63 -6.55 15.65
C GLU A 165 -18.60 -6.41 14.47
N LEU A 166 -18.13 -5.92 13.32
CA LEU A 166 -18.92 -5.84 12.08
C LEU A 166 -19.37 -7.24 11.64
N TYR A 167 -18.45 -8.20 11.62
CA TYR A 167 -18.73 -9.58 11.21
C TYR A 167 -19.67 -10.31 12.18
N GLU A 168 -19.38 -10.29 13.48
CA GLU A 168 -20.17 -10.98 14.52
C GLU A 168 -21.60 -10.46 14.63
N LYS A 169 -21.81 -9.17 14.37
CA LYS A 169 -23.12 -8.51 14.45
C LYS A 169 -23.80 -8.33 13.09
N ASP A 170 -23.19 -8.82 12.00
CA ASP A 170 -23.60 -8.59 10.60
C ASP A 170 -23.97 -7.13 10.31
N LEU A 171 -23.12 -6.20 10.76
CA LEU A 171 -23.31 -4.76 10.55
C LEU A 171 -22.51 -4.28 9.35
N THR A 172 -23.08 -3.35 8.57
CA THR A 172 -22.31 -2.56 7.62
C THR A 172 -21.51 -1.46 8.32
N VAL A 173 -20.46 -0.94 7.67
CA VAL A 173 -19.70 0.20 8.20
C VAL A 173 -20.63 1.40 8.44
N GLY A 174 -21.55 1.65 7.52
CA GLY A 174 -22.64 2.62 7.63
C GLY A 174 -23.41 2.52 8.95
N GLN A 175 -23.97 1.34 9.23
CA GLN A 175 -24.73 1.06 10.45
C GLN A 175 -23.89 1.21 11.72
N TYR A 176 -22.68 0.67 11.72
CA TYR A 176 -21.79 0.72 12.87
C TYR A 176 -21.44 2.15 13.25
N VAL A 177 -21.02 2.95 12.28
CA VAL A 177 -20.66 4.35 12.51
C VAL A 177 -21.87 5.17 12.91
N PHE A 178 -23.03 4.92 12.31
CA PHE A 178 -24.26 5.61 12.72
C PHE A 178 -24.58 5.36 14.21
N LYS A 179 -24.55 4.11 14.67
CA LYS A 179 -24.71 3.75 16.10
C LYS A 179 -23.66 4.42 16.98
N LEU A 180 -22.40 4.46 16.52
CA LEU A 180 -21.30 5.09 17.24
C LEU A 180 -21.53 6.60 17.42
N LEU A 181 -21.96 7.29 16.35
CA LEU A 181 -22.31 8.71 16.39
C LEU A 181 -23.55 9.00 17.24
N GLU A 182 -24.56 8.10 17.23
CA GLU A 182 -25.73 8.19 18.13
C GLU A 182 -25.34 8.06 19.60
N SER A 183 -24.37 7.20 19.92
CA SER A 183 -23.83 7.06 21.27
C SER A 183 -22.95 8.25 21.73
N GLY A 184 -22.82 9.30 20.91
CA GLY A 184 -22.07 10.52 21.23
C GLY A 184 -20.55 10.43 21.00
N LYS A 185 -20.04 9.29 20.52
CA LYS A 185 -18.62 9.14 20.16
C LYS A 185 -18.36 9.87 18.84
N LYS A 186 -17.43 10.82 18.83
CA LYS A 186 -17.12 11.65 17.64
C LYS A 186 -16.01 11.07 16.75
N HIS A 187 -15.20 10.17 17.30
CA HIS A 187 -14.09 9.56 16.57
C HIS A 187 -14.58 8.38 15.73
N ILE A 188 -14.27 8.40 14.43
CA ILE A 188 -14.62 7.32 13.51
C ILE A 188 -13.32 6.56 13.22
N PRO A 189 -13.28 5.24 13.46
CA PRO A 189 -12.10 4.43 13.16
C PRO A 189 -11.90 4.29 11.64
N ASP A 190 -10.72 3.83 11.25
CA ASP A 190 -10.45 3.44 9.86
C ASP A 190 -11.07 2.06 9.58
N PHE A 191 -11.51 1.84 8.34
CA PHE A 191 -12.15 0.61 7.89
C PHE A 191 -11.39 -0.03 6.74
N TYR A 192 -11.39 -1.37 6.73
CA TYR A 192 -10.82 -2.17 5.65
C TYR A 192 -11.53 -1.90 4.33
N HIS A 193 -10.81 -2.03 3.22
CA HIS A 193 -11.39 -1.81 1.89
C HIS A 193 -12.49 -2.84 1.62
N SER A 194 -12.28 -4.09 2.03
CA SER A 194 -13.29 -5.16 1.97
C SER A 194 -14.59 -4.80 2.68
N ASP A 195 -14.54 -4.29 3.92
CA ASP A 195 -15.77 -3.94 4.68
C ASP A 195 -16.59 -2.84 3.99
N LEU A 196 -15.89 -1.86 3.40
CA LEU A 196 -16.52 -0.77 2.67
C LEU A 196 -17.11 -1.25 1.33
N GLN A 197 -16.45 -2.21 0.67
CA GLN A 197 -16.94 -2.82 -0.56
C GLN A 197 -18.18 -3.66 -0.26
N ASP A 198 -18.14 -4.48 0.79
CA ASP A 198 -19.29 -5.28 1.23
C ASP A 198 -20.51 -4.40 1.53
N GLU A 199 -20.31 -3.23 2.14
CA GLU A 199 -21.40 -2.26 2.31
C GLU A 199 -21.89 -1.70 0.98
N PHE A 200 -20.99 -1.29 0.08
CA PHE A 200 -21.37 -0.78 -1.24
C PHE A 200 -22.26 -1.79 -1.96
N ASP A 201 -21.85 -3.06 -1.95
CA ASP A 201 -22.53 -4.17 -2.60
C ASP A 201 -23.88 -4.43 -1.95
N LYS A 202 -23.97 -4.44 -0.61
CA LYS A 202 -25.24 -4.57 0.13
C LYS A 202 -26.22 -3.45 -0.22
N VAL A 203 -25.76 -2.19 -0.24
CA VAL A 203 -26.60 -1.04 -0.64
C VAL A 203 -27.04 -1.18 -2.09
N TRP A 204 -26.11 -1.47 -3.00
CA TRP A 204 -26.39 -1.62 -4.42
C TRP A 204 -27.44 -2.71 -4.68
N ASN A 205 -27.22 -3.91 -4.15
CA ASN A 205 -28.09 -5.06 -4.35
C ASN A 205 -29.48 -4.85 -3.76
N PHE A 206 -29.59 -4.14 -2.64
CA PHE A 206 -30.89 -3.80 -2.06
C PHE A 206 -31.63 -2.77 -2.92
N GLN A 207 -30.97 -1.69 -3.35
CA GLN A 207 -31.61 -0.64 -4.16
C GLN A 207 -31.93 -1.09 -5.60
N LYS A 208 -31.15 -2.04 -6.15
CA LYS A 208 -31.40 -2.66 -7.46
C LYS A 208 -32.77 -3.33 -7.57
N GLN A 209 -33.35 -3.76 -6.44
CA GLN A 209 -34.71 -4.31 -6.39
C GLN A 209 -35.79 -3.27 -6.74
N PHE A 210 -35.53 -1.98 -6.53
CA PHE A 210 -36.47 -0.88 -6.81
C PHE A 210 -36.14 -0.10 -8.07
N TYR A 211 -34.89 -0.14 -8.53
CA TYR A 211 -34.37 0.63 -9.65
C TYR A 211 -33.62 -0.26 -10.65
N SER A 212 -34.19 -1.43 -10.98
CA SER A 212 -33.57 -2.43 -11.88
C SER A 212 -33.24 -1.88 -13.26
N ASP A 213 -34.01 -0.91 -13.73
CA ASP A 213 -33.87 -0.31 -15.06
C ASP A 213 -32.71 0.68 -15.14
N ILE A 214 -32.19 1.12 -13.99
CA ILE A 214 -31.12 2.13 -13.87
C ILE A 214 -29.85 1.49 -13.30
N LEU A 215 -29.98 0.60 -12.30
CA LEU A 215 -28.86 -0.03 -11.60
C LEU A 215 -28.42 -1.32 -12.31
N ASP A 216 -27.77 -1.16 -13.44
CA ASP A 216 -27.23 -2.26 -14.25
C ASP A 216 -25.75 -2.59 -13.93
N ASP A 217 -25.25 -3.68 -14.52
CA ASP A 217 -23.90 -4.16 -14.26
C ASP A 217 -22.82 -3.27 -14.89
N ASP A 218 -23.17 -2.44 -15.88
CA ASP A 218 -22.23 -1.52 -16.54
C ASP A 218 -22.03 -0.27 -15.69
N LEU A 219 -23.11 0.32 -15.18
CA LEU A 219 -23.06 1.40 -14.19
C LEU A 219 -22.33 0.94 -12.93
N TYR A 220 -22.57 -0.28 -12.45
CA TYR A 220 -21.83 -0.83 -11.32
C TYR A 220 -20.31 -0.83 -11.56
N LYS A 221 -19.86 -1.30 -12.72
CA LYS A 221 -18.43 -1.29 -13.11
C LYS A 221 -17.89 0.14 -13.25
N GLU A 222 -18.69 1.07 -13.79
CA GLU A 222 -18.28 2.46 -13.92
C GLU A 222 -18.04 3.12 -12.57
N LEU A 223 -18.80 2.76 -11.53
CA LEU A 223 -18.67 3.34 -10.20
C LEU A 223 -17.45 2.78 -9.42
N GLN A 224 -16.87 1.66 -9.85
CA GLN A 224 -15.73 1.04 -9.19
C GLN A 224 -14.47 1.94 -9.22
N GLY A 225 -13.82 2.09 -8.06
CA GLY A 225 -12.56 2.83 -7.92
C GLY A 225 -12.65 4.35 -8.13
N LYS A 226 -13.86 4.92 -8.18
CA LYS A 226 -14.11 6.35 -8.38
C LYS A 226 -14.04 7.13 -7.07
N ASN A 227 -13.71 8.41 -7.16
CA ASN A 227 -13.79 9.33 -6.02
C ASN A 227 -15.17 9.99 -5.92
N LYS A 228 -15.44 10.72 -4.83
CA LYS A 228 -16.72 11.39 -4.58
C LYS A 228 -17.27 12.16 -5.79
N LYS A 229 -16.44 13.02 -6.42
CA LYS A 229 -16.87 13.87 -7.53
C LYS A 229 -17.17 13.07 -8.79
N GLN A 230 -16.37 12.04 -9.05
CA GLN A 230 -16.55 11.16 -10.21
C GLN A 230 -17.81 10.30 -10.05
N THR A 231 -18.03 9.72 -8.86
CA THR A 231 -19.24 8.94 -8.57
C THR A 231 -20.49 9.78 -8.80
N TRP A 232 -20.52 11.02 -8.29
CA TRP A 232 -21.64 11.92 -8.53
C TRP A 232 -21.87 12.21 -10.01
N ALA A 233 -20.79 12.51 -10.76
CA ALA A 233 -20.89 12.80 -12.18
C ALA A 233 -21.42 11.62 -13.00
N ILE A 234 -21.01 10.39 -12.65
CA ILE A 234 -21.49 9.16 -13.28
C ILE A 234 -22.97 8.93 -12.98
N CYS A 235 -23.39 9.10 -11.72
CA CYS A 235 -24.80 8.96 -11.35
C CYS A 235 -25.69 10.08 -11.91
N LYS A 236 -25.13 11.22 -12.33
CA LYS A 236 -25.90 12.42 -12.67
C LYS A 236 -26.94 12.18 -13.78
N GLU A 237 -26.49 11.66 -14.92
CA GLU A 237 -27.34 11.42 -16.08
C GLU A 237 -28.28 10.23 -15.87
N PRO A 238 -27.82 9.04 -15.42
CA PRO A 238 -28.70 7.89 -15.20
C PRO A 238 -29.77 8.13 -14.14
N PHE A 239 -29.47 8.91 -13.10
CA PHE A 239 -30.41 9.16 -12.00
C PHE A 239 -31.23 10.44 -12.21
N ASN A 240 -30.92 11.23 -13.24
CA ASN A 240 -31.52 12.54 -13.51
C ASN A 240 -31.54 13.47 -12.27
N ILE A 241 -30.39 13.59 -11.61
CA ILE A 241 -30.23 14.33 -10.34
C ILE A 241 -29.73 15.77 -10.56
N VAL A 242 -30.21 16.69 -9.73
CA VAL A 242 -29.97 18.14 -9.79
C VAL A 242 -29.06 18.60 -8.64
N GLY A 243 -28.97 17.81 -7.56
CA GLY A 243 -28.13 18.09 -6.40
C GLY A 243 -28.90 18.78 -5.28
N ILE A 244 -29.41 17.98 -4.35
CA ILE A 244 -30.11 18.50 -3.17
C ILE A 244 -29.15 18.79 -2.00
N LYS A 245 -29.50 19.82 -1.23
CA LYS A 245 -28.89 20.06 0.09
C LYS A 245 -29.70 19.34 1.15
N ILE A 246 -29.05 18.50 1.96
CA ILE A 246 -29.70 17.81 3.07
C ILE A 246 -30.12 18.84 4.12
N LYS A 247 -31.43 18.90 4.40
CA LYS A 247 -32.03 19.79 5.40
C LYS A 247 -32.74 18.98 6.48
N GLU A 248 -32.68 19.45 7.71
CA GLU A 248 -33.44 18.92 8.85
C GLU A 248 -34.03 20.10 9.62
N ASN A 249 -35.32 20.04 9.97
CA ASN A 249 -36.06 21.14 10.60
C ASN A 249 -35.91 22.48 9.86
N GLY A 250 -35.89 22.45 8.53
CA GLY A 250 -35.77 23.64 7.68
C GLY A 250 -34.36 24.24 7.57
N LYS A 251 -33.36 23.70 8.29
CA LYS A 251 -31.95 24.16 8.23
C LYS A 251 -31.09 23.20 7.44
N GLU A 252 -30.19 23.74 6.62
CA GLU A 252 -29.16 22.95 5.91
C GLU A 252 -28.18 22.36 6.92
N LEU A 253 -28.03 21.04 6.90
CA LEU A 253 -27.08 20.34 7.77
C LEU A 253 -25.65 20.59 7.30
N LYS A 254 -24.74 20.84 8.26
CA LYS A 254 -23.31 21.05 7.98
C LYS A 254 -22.45 20.36 9.04
N GLY A 255 -21.19 20.08 8.69
CA GLY A 255 -20.21 19.54 9.64
C GLY A 255 -20.63 18.18 10.22
N ALA A 256 -20.65 18.10 11.56
CA ALA A 256 -20.92 16.85 12.28
C ALA A 256 -22.33 16.31 12.04
N ASP A 257 -23.34 17.19 11.94
CA ASP A 257 -24.74 16.77 11.76
C ASP A 257 -24.96 16.19 10.36
N LEU A 258 -24.37 16.81 9.34
CA LEU A 258 -24.37 16.26 7.97
C LEU A 258 -23.65 14.92 7.93
N LYS A 259 -22.51 14.79 8.63
CA LYS A 259 -21.77 13.53 8.72
C LYS A 259 -22.64 12.43 9.33
N LYS A 260 -23.30 12.71 10.46
CA LYS A 260 -24.24 11.77 11.08
C LYS A 260 -25.37 11.38 10.13
N LYS A 261 -25.95 12.35 9.42
CA LYS A 261 -27.03 12.11 8.46
C LYS A 261 -26.58 11.25 7.27
N ASN A 262 -25.36 11.44 6.78
CA ASN A 262 -24.82 10.59 5.71
C ASN A 262 -24.70 9.12 6.16
N TYR A 263 -24.26 8.87 7.40
CA TYR A 263 -24.20 7.52 7.97
C TYR A 263 -25.60 6.93 8.26
N GLU A 264 -26.57 7.76 8.64
CA GLU A 264 -27.98 7.36 8.73
C GLU A 264 -28.51 6.89 7.36
N LEU A 265 -28.25 7.65 6.29
CA LEU A 265 -28.66 7.30 4.93
C LEU A 265 -27.97 6.02 4.44
N ARG A 266 -26.67 5.84 4.74
CA ARG A 266 -25.94 4.58 4.48
C ARG A 266 -26.62 3.39 5.19
N SER A 267 -26.99 3.57 6.46
CA SER A 267 -27.71 2.55 7.23
C SER A 267 -29.09 2.23 6.65
N LYS A 268 -29.82 3.25 6.16
CA LYS A 268 -31.14 3.07 5.54
C LYS A 268 -31.06 2.46 4.14
N GLY A 269 -29.97 2.69 3.42
CA GLY A 269 -29.77 2.21 2.05
C GLY A 269 -29.78 0.68 1.89
N ILE A 270 -29.69 -0.07 2.98
CA ILE A 270 -29.78 -1.54 2.97
C ILE A 270 -31.14 -2.09 3.44
N SER A 271 -32.07 -1.22 3.85
CA SER A 271 -33.35 -1.63 4.46
C SER A 271 -34.57 -0.87 3.94
N GLU A 272 -34.38 0.34 3.39
CA GLU A 272 -35.43 1.22 2.90
C GLU A 272 -35.13 1.68 1.47
N LYS A 273 -36.17 1.87 0.65
CA LYS A 273 -36.01 2.47 -0.69
C LYS A 273 -35.57 3.93 -0.54
N LEU A 274 -34.39 4.26 -1.04
CA LEU A 274 -33.89 5.64 -1.04
C LEU A 274 -34.33 6.37 -2.31
N ASP A 275 -34.54 7.67 -2.19
CA ASP A 275 -34.63 8.54 -3.37
C ASP A 275 -33.29 8.59 -4.11
N LEU A 276 -33.32 8.75 -5.43
CA LEU A 276 -32.14 8.65 -6.28
C LEU A 276 -31.05 9.68 -5.92
N GLU A 277 -31.44 10.87 -5.48
CA GLU A 277 -30.53 11.89 -4.94
C GLU A 277 -29.81 11.39 -3.67
N TYR A 278 -30.54 10.84 -2.71
CA TYR A 278 -29.95 10.30 -1.48
C TYR A 278 -29.10 9.07 -1.77
N LEU A 279 -29.50 8.23 -2.72
CA LEU A 279 -28.70 7.08 -3.17
C LEU A 279 -27.38 7.54 -3.78
N ALA A 280 -27.38 8.54 -4.66
CA ALA A 280 -26.14 9.11 -5.19
C ALA A 280 -25.22 9.67 -4.08
N ILE A 281 -25.79 10.31 -3.05
CA ILE A 281 -25.03 10.76 -1.87
C ILE A 281 -24.43 9.59 -1.11
N VAL A 282 -25.16 8.50 -0.91
CA VAL A 282 -24.66 7.29 -0.23
C VAL A 282 -23.51 6.66 -1.02
N LEU A 283 -23.69 6.42 -2.31
CA LEU A 283 -22.68 5.80 -3.17
C LEU A 283 -21.39 6.64 -3.25
N GLN A 284 -21.50 7.97 -3.38
CA GLN A 284 -20.31 8.83 -3.45
C GLN A 284 -19.51 8.85 -2.13
N GLU A 285 -20.18 8.75 -0.97
CA GLU A 285 -19.53 8.75 0.34
C GLU A 285 -18.81 7.42 0.57
N ILE A 286 -19.45 6.29 0.25
CA ILE A 286 -18.82 4.97 0.33
C ILE A 286 -17.62 4.89 -0.60
N ASN A 287 -17.77 5.31 -1.87
CA ASN A 287 -16.66 5.35 -2.84
C ASN A 287 -15.51 6.25 -2.40
N ASN A 288 -15.81 7.38 -1.74
CA ASN A 288 -14.76 8.22 -1.18
C ASN A 288 -13.96 7.50 -0.09
N ASN A 289 -14.63 6.76 0.79
CA ASN A 289 -13.95 5.95 1.81
C ASN A 289 -13.19 4.77 1.19
N LEU A 290 -13.73 4.12 0.16
CA LEU A 290 -13.02 3.08 -0.62
C LEU A 290 -11.74 3.63 -1.25
N LYS A 291 -11.80 4.84 -1.81
CA LYS A 291 -10.61 5.45 -2.42
C LYS A 291 -9.53 5.75 -1.38
N GLN A 292 -9.92 6.21 -0.20
CA GLN A 292 -9.01 6.49 0.91
C GLN A 292 -8.36 5.21 1.47
N SER A 293 -9.07 4.07 1.44
CA SER A 293 -8.55 2.77 1.91
C SER A 293 -7.76 1.98 0.84
N SER A 294 -7.86 2.34 -0.44
CA SER A 294 -7.24 1.61 -1.57
C SER A 294 -5.70 1.66 -1.66
N GLY A 295 -5.01 2.21 -0.66
CA GLY A 295 -3.55 2.31 -0.62
C GLY A 295 -2.86 0.96 -0.42
N TYR A 296 -1.55 0.91 -0.68
CA TYR A 296 -0.76 -0.31 -0.56
C TYR A 296 -0.87 -0.94 0.84
N LEU A 297 -0.79 -0.14 1.91
CA LEU A 297 -0.96 -0.63 3.28
C LEU A 297 -2.38 -1.13 3.59
N GLY A 298 -3.40 -0.54 2.96
CA GLY A 298 -4.78 -1.03 3.04
C GLY A 298 -4.90 -2.43 2.48
N THR A 299 -4.36 -2.67 1.27
CA THR A 299 -4.39 -4.01 0.65
C THR A 299 -3.67 -5.09 1.45
N ILE A 300 -2.60 -4.74 2.17
CA ILE A 300 -1.91 -5.69 3.07
C ILE A 300 -2.81 -5.96 4.28
N SER A 301 -3.41 -4.93 4.86
CA SER A 301 -4.33 -5.04 6.00
C SER A 301 -5.53 -5.92 5.67
N ASP A 302 -6.15 -5.74 4.50
CA ASP A 302 -7.24 -6.57 4.00
C ASP A 302 -6.87 -8.05 3.87
N ARG A 303 -5.67 -8.37 3.35
CA ARG A 303 -5.21 -9.76 3.28
C ARG A 303 -5.02 -10.37 4.67
N SER A 304 -4.43 -9.64 5.61
CA SER A 304 -4.28 -10.14 6.99
C SER A 304 -5.64 -10.36 7.67
N LYS A 305 -6.62 -9.51 7.36
CA LYS A 305 -8.01 -9.69 7.78
C LYS A 305 -8.60 -10.97 7.18
N GLU A 306 -8.45 -11.19 5.87
CA GLU A 306 -8.94 -12.39 5.18
C GLU A 306 -8.36 -13.67 5.80
N LEU A 307 -7.05 -13.70 6.04
CA LEU A 307 -6.38 -14.83 6.72
C LEU A 307 -7.00 -15.12 8.08
N TYR A 308 -7.23 -14.07 8.88
CA TYR A 308 -7.80 -14.19 10.22
C TYR A 308 -9.22 -14.79 10.19
N PHE A 309 -10.11 -14.23 9.35
CA PHE A 309 -11.50 -14.69 9.27
C PHE A 309 -11.64 -16.09 8.67
N ASN A 310 -10.82 -16.42 7.68
CA ASN A 310 -10.80 -17.76 7.08
C ASN A 310 -10.06 -18.79 7.95
N GLN A 311 -9.39 -18.36 9.03
CA GLN A 311 -8.51 -19.18 9.86
C GLN A 311 -7.42 -19.89 9.05
N GLU A 312 -6.89 -19.21 8.03
CA GLU A 312 -5.88 -19.70 7.11
C GLU A 312 -4.52 -19.07 7.40
N THR A 313 -3.46 -19.85 7.25
CA THR A 313 -2.08 -19.34 7.18
C THR A 313 -1.78 -18.74 5.82
N VAL A 314 -0.69 -17.96 5.71
CA VAL A 314 -0.23 -17.41 4.42
C VAL A 314 -0.01 -18.52 3.38
N GLY A 315 0.57 -19.66 3.79
CA GLY A 315 0.79 -20.82 2.95
C GLY A 315 -0.50 -21.44 2.43
N GLU A 316 -1.49 -21.67 3.31
CA GLU A 316 -2.80 -22.21 2.95
C GLU A 316 -3.54 -21.29 1.96
N ASN A 317 -3.58 -19.98 2.23
CA ASN A 317 -4.24 -19.02 1.34
C ASN A 317 -3.60 -18.98 -0.05
N LEU A 318 -2.26 -18.91 -0.12
CA LEU A 318 -1.54 -18.91 -1.39
C LEU A 318 -1.72 -20.23 -2.16
N TRP A 319 -1.75 -21.37 -1.46
CA TRP A 319 -1.99 -22.68 -2.07
C TRP A 319 -3.41 -22.79 -2.62
N LYS A 320 -4.42 -22.34 -1.87
CA LYS A 320 -5.82 -22.31 -2.29
C LYS A 320 -6.02 -21.58 -3.62
N GLN A 321 -5.34 -20.45 -3.83
CA GLN A 321 -5.37 -19.73 -5.10
C GLN A 321 -4.80 -20.54 -6.27
N ILE A 322 -3.71 -21.28 -6.04
CA ILE A 322 -3.09 -22.15 -7.06
C ILE A 322 -3.97 -23.36 -7.38
N VAL A 323 -4.62 -23.94 -6.37
CA VAL A 323 -5.58 -25.03 -6.56
C VAL A 323 -6.77 -24.58 -7.43
N GLN A 324 -7.27 -23.37 -7.22
CA GLN A 324 -8.34 -22.80 -8.04
C GLN A 324 -7.87 -22.52 -9.48
N ASN A 325 -6.69 -21.94 -9.64
CA ASN A 325 -6.09 -21.69 -10.95
C ASN A 325 -4.56 -21.73 -10.86
N PRO A 326 -3.89 -22.74 -11.46
CA PRO A 326 -2.44 -22.88 -11.44
C PRO A 326 -1.67 -21.72 -12.09
N HIS A 327 -2.32 -20.94 -12.95
CA HIS A 327 -1.71 -19.78 -13.61
C HIS A 327 -1.83 -18.49 -12.79
N THR A 328 -2.39 -18.55 -11.59
CA THR A 328 -2.54 -17.37 -10.71
C THR A 328 -1.18 -16.82 -10.30
N SER A 329 -0.97 -15.53 -10.52
CA SER A 329 0.24 -14.84 -10.10
C SER A 329 0.21 -14.55 -8.60
N LEU A 330 1.06 -15.23 -7.84
CA LEU A 330 1.33 -14.91 -6.43
C LEU A 330 2.32 -13.76 -6.24
N LYS A 331 2.81 -13.17 -7.34
CA LYS A 331 3.75 -12.04 -7.29
C LYS A 331 3.03 -10.79 -6.79
N ASN A 332 3.73 -9.99 -5.98
CA ASN A 332 3.24 -8.74 -5.37
C ASN A 332 2.06 -8.90 -4.39
N GLN A 333 1.71 -10.13 -4.03
CA GLN A 333 0.84 -10.39 -2.89
C GLN A 333 1.68 -10.27 -1.61
N VAL A 334 1.54 -9.14 -0.92
CA VAL A 334 2.33 -8.82 0.28
C VAL A 334 1.44 -8.99 1.50
N PHE A 335 2.00 -9.64 2.52
CA PHE A 335 1.41 -9.86 3.83
C PHE A 335 2.27 -9.19 4.91
N TYR A 336 1.69 -8.95 6.08
CA TYR A 336 2.44 -8.44 7.21
C TYR A 336 3.43 -9.47 7.73
N ARG A 337 4.49 -9.01 8.39
CA ARG A 337 5.45 -9.89 9.06
C ARG A 337 4.77 -10.75 10.12
N GLN A 338 3.74 -10.23 10.78
CA GLN A 338 3.01 -10.96 11.80
C GLN A 338 2.35 -12.21 11.20
N ASP A 339 1.69 -12.09 10.05
CA ASP A 339 1.06 -13.24 9.37
C ASP A 339 2.03 -14.39 9.08
N TYR A 340 3.29 -14.08 8.71
CA TYR A 340 4.33 -15.09 8.52
C TYR A 340 4.89 -15.66 9.83
N LEU A 341 4.86 -14.88 10.91
CA LEU A 341 5.20 -15.39 12.24
C LEU A 341 4.10 -16.32 12.74
N ASP A 342 2.84 -15.92 12.64
CA ASP A 342 1.68 -16.73 13.03
C ASP A 342 1.65 -18.06 12.26
N GLU A 343 1.93 -18.02 10.95
CA GLU A 343 2.13 -19.24 10.16
C GLU A 343 3.30 -20.09 10.67
N PHE A 344 4.46 -19.49 10.96
CA PHE A 344 5.60 -20.23 11.49
C PHE A 344 5.25 -20.90 12.82
N GLU A 345 4.57 -20.19 13.72
CA GLU A 345 4.10 -20.71 15.01
C GLU A 345 3.15 -21.89 14.81
N GLN A 346 2.14 -21.74 13.94
CA GLN A 346 1.18 -22.80 13.62
C GLN A 346 1.87 -24.05 13.05
N ILE A 347 2.80 -23.87 12.11
CA ILE A 347 3.58 -24.98 11.53
C ILE A 347 4.44 -25.62 12.62
N TRP A 348 5.14 -24.83 13.43
CA TRP A 348 6.00 -25.33 14.48
C TRP A 348 5.24 -26.18 15.50
N GLU A 349 4.13 -25.65 16.02
CA GLU A 349 3.28 -26.33 17.00
C GLU A 349 2.69 -27.62 16.45
N THR A 350 2.26 -27.62 15.18
CA THR A 350 1.74 -28.82 14.51
C THR A 350 2.83 -29.86 14.32
N GLN A 351 3.99 -29.47 13.80
CA GLN A 351 5.08 -30.41 13.51
C GLN A 351 5.76 -30.94 14.78
N ALA A 352 5.78 -30.17 15.88
CA ALA A 352 6.36 -30.60 17.16
C ALA A 352 5.62 -31.80 17.76
N GLN A 353 4.34 -32.00 17.43
CA GLN A 353 3.56 -33.17 17.85
C GLN A 353 4.08 -34.46 17.21
N TYR A 354 4.65 -34.39 16.00
CA TYR A 354 5.13 -35.53 15.24
C TYR A 354 6.65 -35.74 15.33
N HIS A 355 7.40 -34.66 15.57
CA HIS A 355 8.85 -34.64 15.48
C HIS A 355 9.48 -34.18 16.79
N LYS A 356 10.02 -35.12 17.57
CA LYS A 356 10.66 -34.86 18.87
C LYS A 356 11.84 -33.88 18.84
N LYS A 357 12.41 -33.62 17.65
CA LYS A 357 13.51 -32.66 17.45
C LYS A 357 13.06 -31.20 17.59
N LEU A 358 11.78 -30.90 17.40
CA LEU A 358 11.24 -29.54 17.50
C LEU A 358 11.01 -29.20 18.98
N THR A 359 12.04 -28.65 19.61
CA THR A 359 12.02 -28.22 21.02
C THR A 359 11.85 -26.71 21.13
N ASN A 360 11.39 -26.22 22.27
CA ASN A 360 11.28 -24.77 22.52
C ASN A 360 12.64 -24.05 22.52
N GLU A 361 13.74 -24.76 22.80
CA GLU A 361 15.09 -24.19 22.73
C GLU A 361 15.57 -24.07 21.28
N LEU A 362 15.14 -24.98 20.40
CA LEU A 362 15.47 -24.91 18.97
C LEU A 362 14.66 -23.85 18.22
N LYS A 363 13.43 -23.59 18.68
CA LYS A 363 12.52 -22.56 18.14
C LYS A 363 13.11 -21.16 18.33
#